data_AF-A0AAU8SX74-F1
#
_entry.id   AF-A0AAU8SX74-F1
#
_cell.length_a   1.000
_cell.length_b   1.000
_cell.length_c   1.000
_cell.angle_alpha   90.00
_cell.angle_beta   90.00
_cell.angle_gamma   90.00
#
_symmetry.space_group_name_H-M   'P 1'
#
loop_
_entity.id
_entity.type
_entity.pdbx_description
1 polymer ?
#
loop_
_entity_poly.entity_id
_entity_poly.type
_entity_poly.pdbx_seq_one_letter_code
_entity_poly.pdbx_strand_id
1 'polypeptide(L)' 'MWRRTIEAGFFACFADLKQAFNATDKAGKFYVFDIAGNKYRLIAAIHFDTQKLYVRHVLTHKEYDKWKP' A
#
# COMPACT_ATOMS: atom_id res chain seq x y z
N MET A 1 -1.24 11.61 -6.49
CA MET A 1 -2.47 11.45 -5.68
C MET A 1 -2.22 10.55 -4.47
N TRP A 2 -1.78 9.30 -4.64
CA TRP A 2 -1.54 8.35 -3.54
C TRP A 2 -0.78 8.94 -2.32
N ARG A 3 0.42 9.50 -2.53
CA ARG A 3 1.25 10.04 -1.44
C ARG A 3 0.51 11.08 -0.60
N ARG A 4 -0.15 12.06 -1.25
CA ARG A 4 -0.86 13.13 -0.55
C ARG A 4 -2.02 12.59 0.29
N THR A 5 -2.76 11.61 -0.23
CA THR A 5 -3.87 10.97 0.50
C THR A 5 -3.36 10.19 1.71
N ILE A 6 -2.23 9.50 1.59
CA ILE A 6 -1.59 8.82 2.74
C ILE A 6 -1.08 9.83 3.77
N GLU A 7 -0.39 10.89 3.33
CA GLU A 7 0.22 11.89 4.23
C GLU A 7 -0.83 12.76 4.95
N ALA A 8 -1.98 13.01 4.33
CA ALA A 8 -3.07 13.77 4.94
C ALA A 8 -4.08 12.89 5.70
N GLY A 9 -4.03 11.57 5.49
CA GLY A 9 -4.98 10.63 6.07
C GLY A 9 -4.53 10.11 7.43
N PHE A 10 -5.50 9.77 8.28
CA PHE A 10 -5.29 8.98 9.48
C PHE A 10 -6.02 7.65 9.29
N PHE A 11 -5.31 6.54 9.48
CA PHE A 11 -5.87 5.20 9.30
C PHE A 11 -5.65 4.40 10.58
N ALA A 12 -6.72 4.05 11.29
CA ALA A 12 -6.60 3.28 12.53
C ALA A 12 -6.38 1.80 12.24
N CYS A 13 -6.87 1.31 11.11
CA CYS A 13 -6.74 -0.09 10.71
C CYS A 13 -6.74 -0.29 9.20
N PHE A 14 -6.56 -1.55 8.79
CA PHE A 14 -6.62 -1.93 7.39
C PHE A 14 -7.98 -1.66 6.74
N ALA A 15 -9.08 -1.73 7.50
CA ALA A 15 -10.41 -1.45 6.95
C ALA A 15 -10.54 0.02 6.51
N ASP A 16 -10.03 0.96 7.30
CA ASP A 16 -10.01 2.40 6.95
C ASP A 16 -9.16 2.64 5.71
N LEU A 17 -8.00 2.00 5.65
CA LEU A 17 -7.10 2.07 4.50
C LEU A 17 -7.78 1.55 3.24
N LYS A 18 -8.52 0.44 3.34
CA LYS A 18 -9.26 -0.15 2.22
C LYS A 18 -10.44 0.71 1.77
N GLN A 19 -11.09 1.45 2.67
CA GLN A 19 -12.11 2.43 2.29
C GLN A 19 -11.53 3.60 1.49
N ALA A 20 -10.36 4.11 1.87
CA ALA A 20 -9.70 5.19 1.12
C ALA A 20 -9.08 4.70 -0.20
N PHE A 21 -8.63 3.46 -0.23
CA PHE A 21 -7.98 2.82 -1.37
C PHE A 21 -8.58 1.44 -1.62
N ASN A 22 -9.71 1.40 -2.35
CA ASN A 22 -10.45 0.17 -2.61
C ASN A 22 -9.61 -0.97 -3.20
N ALA A 23 -8.59 -0.64 -4.00
CA ALA A 23 -7.67 -1.59 -4.62
C ALA A 23 -6.46 -1.96 -3.72
N THR A 24 -6.57 -1.80 -2.40
CA THR A 24 -5.49 -2.20 -1.49
C THR A 24 -5.64 -3.66 -1.08
N ASP A 25 -4.55 -4.40 -1.28
CA ASP A 25 -4.43 -5.80 -0.87
C ASP A 25 -3.43 -5.98 0.25
N LYS A 26 -3.52 -7.14 0.92
CA LYS A 26 -2.59 -7.53 1.99
C LYS A 26 -1.83 -8.79 1.57
N ALA A 27 -0.51 -8.68 1.50
CA ALA A 27 0.41 -9.78 1.20
C ALA A 27 1.25 -10.10 2.44
N GLY A 28 0.78 -11.06 3.25
CA GLY A 28 1.39 -11.40 4.53
C GLY A 28 1.34 -10.21 5.50
N LYS A 29 2.50 -9.66 5.85
CA LYS A 29 2.64 -8.47 6.71
C LYS A 29 2.68 -7.13 5.95
N PHE A 30 2.66 -7.18 4.62
CA PHE A 30 2.75 -5.99 3.77
C PHE A 30 1.39 -5.62 3.18
N TYR A 31 1.25 -4.34 2.86
CA TYR A 31 0.11 -3.75 2.18
C TYR A 31 0.53 -3.34 0.77
N VAL A 32 -0.30 -3.68 -0.20
CA VAL A 32 -0.02 -3.49 -1.63
C VAL A 32 -1.00 -2.49 -2.19
N PHE A 33 -0.47 -1.44 -2.82
CA PHE A 33 -1.25 -0.38 -3.42
C PHE A 33 -1.03 -0.29 -4.93
N ASP A 34 -2.11 -0.07 -5.65
CA ASP A 34 -2.07 0.24 -7.07
C ASP A 34 -1.80 1.72 -7.29
N ILE A 35 -0.66 2.03 -7.93
CA ILE A 35 -0.25 3.41 -8.19
C ILE A 35 -0.01 3.68 -9.68
N ALA A 36 0.04 4.97 -10.03
CA ALA A 36 0.27 5.47 -11.39
C ALA A 36 -0.70 4.89 -12.44
N GLY A 37 -1.99 4.76 -12.08
CA GLY A 37 -3.01 4.20 -12.96
C GLY A 37 -2.88 2.68 -13.12
N ASN A 38 -2.67 1.96 -12.02
CA ASN A 38 -2.56 0.49 -11.98
C ASN A 38 -1.32 -0.07 -12.70
N LYS A 39 -0.31 0.77 -12.98
CA LYS A 39 0.93 0.34 -13.66
C LYS A 39 1.95 -0.30 -12.71
N TYR A 40 1.92 0.09 -11.45
CA TYR A 40 2.84 -0.40 -10.43
C TYR A 40 2.12 -0.81 -9.15
N ARG A 41 2.72 -1.77 -8.46
CA ARG A 41 2.37 -2.26 -7.12
C ARG A 41 3.38 -1.67 -6.14
N LEU A 42 2.91 -0.78 -5.28
CA LEU A 42 3.71 -0.26 -4.17
C LEU A 42 3.47 -1.14 -2.95
N ILE A 43 4.54 -1.75 -2.46
CA ILE A 43 4.52 -2.64 -1.30
C ILE A 43 5.03 -1.87 -0.10
N ALA A 44 4.24 -1.79 0.96
CA ALA A 44 4.58 -1.06 2.17
C ALA A 44 4.32 -1.87 3.44
N ALA A 45 5.13 -1.62 4.47
CA ALA A 45 4.80 -1.99 5.84
C ALA A 45 4.14 -0.79 6.51
N ILE A 46 3.03 -1.02 7.22
CA ILE A 46 2.28 0.05 7.89
C ILE A 46 2.17 -0.28 9.37
N HIS A 47 2.55 0.70 10.18
CA HIS A 47 2.42 0.69 11.63
C HIS A 47 1.30 1.68 11.97
N PHE A 48 0.07 1.17 12.11
CA PHE A 48 -1.12 2.00 12.35
C PHE A 48 -1.10 2.67 13.73
N ASP A 49 -0.48 2.05 14.72
CA ASP A 49 -0.29 2.63 16.06
C ASP A 49 0.52 3.94 16.03
N THR A 50 1.58 3.97 15.21
CA THR A 50 2.49 5.12 15.09
C THR A 50 2.21 5.99 13.87
N GLN A 51 1.19 5.66 13.08
CA GLN A 51 0.86 6.30 11.79
C GLN A 51 2.06 6.39 10.85
N LYS A 52 2.89 5.34 10.80
CA LYS A 52 4.08 5.27 9.94
C LYS A 52 3.88 4.27 8.81
N LEU A 53 4.22 4.70 7.61
CA LEU A 53 4.26 3.86 6.42
C LEU A 53 5.68 3.81 5.88
N TYR A 54 6.17 2.60 5.66
CA TYR A 54 7.48 2.33 5.08
C TYR A 54 7.32 1.67 3.72
N VAL A 55 7.68 2.39 2.66
CA VAL A 55 7.74 1.83 1.31
C VAL A 55 8.90 0.84 1.25
N ARG A 56 8.61 -0.41 0.87
CA ARG A 56 9.61 -1.48 0.75
C ARG A 56 10.03 -1.67 -0.69
N HIS A 57 9.04 -1.76 -1.59
CA HIS A 57 9.27 -1.96 -3.02
C HIS A 57 8.23 -1.19 -3.84
N VAL A 58 8.62 -0.84 -5.05
CA VAL A 58 7.71 -0.38 -6.11
C VAL A 58 8.01 -1.24 -7.32
N LEU A 59 7.07 -2.12 -7.67
CA LEU A 59 7.26 -3.14 -8.70
C LEU A 59 6.26 -2.94 -9.84
N THR A 60 6.64 -3.29 -11.06
CA THR A 60 5.68 -3.51 -12.15
C THR A 60 4.81 -4.73 -11.86
N HIS A 61 3.71 -4.90 -12.60
CA HIS A 61 2.86 -6.09 -12.47
C HIS A 61 3.66 -7.39 -12.65
N LYS A 62 4.53 -7.45 -13.67
CA LYS A 62 5.33 -8.64 -13.97
C LYS A 62 6.35 -8.98 -12.88
N GLU A 63 6.89 -7.96 -12.22
CA GLU A 63 7.82 -8.14 -11.09
C GLU A 63 7.07 -8.55 -9.83
N TYR A 64 5.89 -7.96 -9.60
CA TYR A 64 5.03 -8.32 -8.49
C TYR A 64 4.57 -9.78 -8.56
N ASP A 65 4.20 -10.28 -9.74
CA ASP A 65 3.80 -11.68 -9.93
C ASP A 65 4.92 -12.68 -9.57
N LYS A 66 6.18 -12.25 -9.65
CA LYS A 66 7.35 -13.06 -9.27
C LYS A 66 7.79 -12.81 -7.83
N TRP A 67 7.32 -11.73 -7.21
CA TRP A 67 7.66 -11.38 -5.85
C TRP A 67 6.96 -12.32 -4.87
N LYS A 68 7.69 -12.74 -3.83
CA LYS A 68 7.16 -13.56 -2.75
C LYS A 68 7.37 -12.83 -1.41
N PRO A 69 6.30 -12.60 -0.63
CA PRO A 69 6.35 -11.88 0.65
C PRO A 69 7.10 -12.61 1.76
#